data_AF-A0AAV9XTR1-F1
#
_entry.id   AF-A0AAV9XTR1-F1
#
_cell.length_a   1.000
_cell.length_b   1.000
_cell.length_c   1.000
_cell.angle_alpha   90.00
_cell.angle_beta   90.00
_cell.angle_gamma   90.00
#
_symmetry.space_group_name_H-M   'P 1'
#
loop_
_entity.id
_entity.type
_entity.pdbx_description
1 polymer ?
#
loop_
_entity_poly.entity_id
_entity_poly.type
_entity_poly.pdbx_seq_one_letter_code
_entity_poly.pdbx_strand_id
1 'polypeptide(L)'
;MSETTVDFDAGFNKYRVIFVILVALIASIIAELLSYFIFFRNSDYLKLQDNLTKSRAKLDKLRFRDKAGIIAENSSLSSSYSSSKIKKNPKIETLERGITNLNQKISIIKMKSGILVGILFAMIIPLCNTLFGEVAICKLPFEPIKMFRLITQAGLKSASLNDAGSIFIFGQAFMAFRMAIQKAVYLDSSSSFSRI
;
A
#
# COMPACT_ATOMS: atom_id res chain seq x y z
N MET A 1 -15.06 -32.74 45.57
CA MET A 1 -16.03 -31.67 45.29
C MET A 1 -15.29 -30.36 45.28
N SER A 2 -14.83 -29.98 44.10
CA SER A 2 -14.39 -28.62 43.74
C SER A 2 -14.33 -28.64 42.23
N GLU A 3 -15.49 -28.41 41.61
CA GLU A 3 -15.61 -28.20 40.17
C GLU A 3 -14.67 -27.07 39.77
N THR A 4 -13.61 -27.43 39.05
CA THR A 4 -12.88 -26.51 38.21
C THR A 4 -13.81 -26.10 37.07
N THR A 5 -14.58 -25.04 37.29
CA THR A 5 -15.16 -24.26 36.20
C THR A 5 -14.00 -23.59 35.47
N VAL A 6 -13.36 -24.37 34.61
CA VAL A 6 -12.59 -23.85 33.49
C VAL A 6 -13.61 -23.06 32.68
N ASP A 7 -13.62 -21.74 32.85
CA ASP A 7 -14.40 -20.82 32.04
C ASP A 7 -13.92 -20.96 30.59
N PHE A 8 -14.51 -21.92 29.89
CA PHE A 8 -14.32 -22.20 28.48
C PHE A 8 -15.10 -21.20 27.61
N ASP A 9 -15.46 -20.04 28.17
CA ASP A 9 -16.14 -18.95 27.50
C ASP A 9 -15.40 -17.62 27.67
N ALA A 10 -14.11 -17.61 27.35
CA ALA A 10 -13.50 -16.44 26.71
C ALA A 10 -14.06 -16.33 25.27
N GLY A 11 -15.40 -16.23 25.21
CA GLY A 11 -16.19 -16.22 24.00
C GLY A 11 -15.83 -15.00 23.19
N PHE A 12 -15.56 -15.23 21.91
CA PHE A 12 -15.39 -14.22 20.89
C PHE A 12 -16.43 -13.09 21.07
N ASN A 13 -16.01 -12.00 21.71
CA ASN A 13 -16.92 -10.90 22.02
C ASN A 13 -17.09 -10.05 20.76
N LYS A 14 -18.05 -10.47 19.92
CA LYS A 14 -18.36 -9.90 18.60
C LYS A 14 -18.44 -8.37 18.65
N TYR A 15 -19.07 -7.84 19.69
CA TYR A 15 -19.27 -6.41 19.88
C TYR A 15 -17.95 -5.65 20.04
N ARG A 16 -16.99 -6.21 20.79
CA ARG A 16 -15.65 -5.61 20.95
C ARG A 16 -14.88 -5.61 19.64
N VAL A 17 -14.94 -6.71 18.89
CA VAL A 17 -14.28 -6.81 17.57
C VAL A 17 -14.85 -5.78 16.60
N ILE A 18 -16.18 -5.70 16.50
CA ILE A 18 -16.86 -4.73 15.62
C ILE A 18 -16.51 -3.30 16.02
N PHE A 19 -16.48 -3.00 17.32
CA PHE A 19 -16.09 -1.70 17.82
C PHE A 19 -14.64 -1.33 17.44
N VAL A 20 -13.69 -2.25 17.62
CA VAL A 20 -12.29 -2.06 17.20
C VAL A 20 -12.19 -1.78 15.69
N ILE A 21 -12.92 -2.54 14.87
CA ILE A 21 -12.95 -2.36 13.42
C ILE A 21 -13.53 -0.99 13.03
N LEU A 22 -14.60 -0.54 13.70
CA LEU A 22 -15.22 0.76 13.45
C LEU A 22 -14.27 1.92 13.79
N VAL A 23 -13.56 1.83 14.92
CA VAL A 23 -12.55 2.82 15.30
C VAL A 23 -11.38 2.80 14.32
N ALA A 24 -10.96 1.62 13.85
CA ALA A 24 -9.91 1.49 12.82
C ALA A 24 -10.33 2.13 11.49
N LEU A 25 -11.60 2.03 11.10
CA LEU A 25 -12.15 2.69 9.92
C LEU A 25 -12.04 4.22 10.05
N ILE A 26 -12.50 4.79 11.16
CA ILE A 26 -12.41 6.24 11.41
C ILE A 26 -10.95 6.70 11.43
N ALA A 27 -10.08 5.98 12.13
CA ALA A 27 -8.66 6.28 12.19
C ALA A 27 -7.99 6.22 10.80
N SER A 28 -8.38 5.25 9.96
CA SER A 28 -7.85 5.13 8.59
C SER A 28 -8.27 6.31 7.70
N ILE A 29 -9.51 6.80 7.84
CA ILE A 29 -10.00 7.98 7.14
C ILE A 29 -9.21 9.22 7.57
N ILE A 30 -9.01 9.41 8.87
CA ILE A 30 -8.24 10.56 9.41
C ILE A 30 -6.79 10.51 8.92
N ALA A 31 -6.14 9.33 8.97
CA ALA A 31 -4.77 9.16 8.49
C ALA A 31 -4.63 9.45 6.99
N GLU A 32 -5.61 9.03 6.19
CA GLU A 32 -5.64 9.33 4.76
C GLU A 32 -5.94 10.79 4.48
N LEU A 33 -6.85 11.42 5.21
CA LEU A 33 -7.14 12.85 5.11
C LEU A 33 -5.91 13.71 5.43
N LEU A 34 -5.17 13.34 6.48
CA LEU A 34 -3.93 14.01 6.84
C LEU A 34 -2.84 13.83 5.77
N SER A 35 -2.73 12.60 5.23
CA SER A 35 -1.82 12.30 4.11
C SER A 35 -2.17 13.13 2.88
N TYR A 36 -3.45 13.19 2.53
CA TYR A 36 -3.98 13.97 1.43
C TYR A 36 -3.73 15.47 1.61
N PHE A 37 -3.93 16.00 2.82
CA PHE A 37 -3.67 17.41 3.12
C PHE A 37 -2.20 17.77 2.91
N ILE A 38 -1.28 16.95 3.40
CA ILE A 38 0.17 17.14 3.22
C ILE A 38 0.55 17.08 1.76
N PHE A 39 -0.10 16.21 1.00
CA PHE A 39 0.13 16.08 -0.42
C PHE A 39 -0.42 17.24 -1.23
N PHE A 40 -1.63 17.71 -0.93
CA PHE A 40 -2.27 18.84 -1.61
C PHE A 40 -1.50 20.15 -1.37
N ARG A 41 -0.90 20.31 -0.18
CA ARG A 41 0.00 21.43 0.10
C ARG A 41 1.25 21.41 -0.79
N ASN A 42 1.71 20.25 -1.24
CA ASN A 42 2.82 20.13 -2.18
C ASN A 42 2.30 20.26 -3.62
N SER A 43 2.07 21.49 -4.09
CA SER A 43 1.71 21.77 -5.49
C SER A 43 2.69 21.16 -6.52
N ASP A 44 3.92 20.87 -6.08
CA ASP A 44 4.94 20.19 -6.86
C ASP A 44 4.57 18.75 -7.20
N TYR A 45 3.85 18.05 -6.33
CA TYR A 45 3.42 16.68 -6.62
C TYR A 45 2.47 16.65 -7.82
N LEU A 46 1.50 17.57 -7.86
CA LEU A 46 0.53 17.66 -8.95
C LEU A 46 1.21 17.98 -10.28
N LYS A 47 2.19 18.91 -10.26
CA LYS A 47 3.04 19.22 -11.42
C LYS A 47 3.89 18.02 -11.84
N LEU A 48 4.43 17.26 -10.90
CA LEU A 48 5.23 16.05 -11.21
C LEU A 48 4.37 14.95 -11.84
N GLN A 49 3.13 14.76 -11.38
CA GLN A 49 2.18 13.84 -11.99
C GLN A 49 1.81 14.26 -13.41
N ASP A 50 1.47 15.54 -13.63
CA ASP A 50 1.14 16.05 -14.97
C ASP A 50 2.32 15.90 -15.94
N ASN A 51 3.54 16.22 -15.49
CA ASN A 51 4.76 16.00 -16.25
C ASN A 51 5.01 14.52 -16.56
N LEU A 52 4.69 13.61 -15.64
CA LEU A 52 4.80 12.16 -15.84
C LEU A 52 3.81 11.67 -16.90
N THR A 53 2.54 12.10 -16.83
CA THR A 53 1.49 11.73 -17.78
C THR A 53 1.81 12.26 -19.18
N LYS A 54 2.22 13.53 -19.28
CA LYS A 54 2.66 14.14 -20.55
C LYS A 54 3.88 13.44 -21.13
N SER A 55 4.86 13.09 -20.29
CA SER A 55 6.06 12.37 -20.73
C SER A 55 5.73 10.94 -21.19
N ARG A 56 4.86 10.22 -20.49
CA ARG A 56 4.39 8.88 -20.90
C ARG A 56 3.62 8.92 -22.23
N ALA A 57 2.73 9.90 -22.40
CA ALA A 57 2.02 10.08 -23.67
C ALA A 57 2.97 10.38 -24.84
N LYS A 58 4.06 11.13 -24.60
CA LYS A 58 5.12 11.37 -25.59
C LYS A 58 5.91 10.09 -25.89
N LEU A 59 6.21 9.27 -24.88
CA LEU A 59 6.89 7.98 -25.07
C LEU A 59 6.06 7.04 -25.93
N ASP A 60 4.77 6.91 -25.63
CA ASP A 60 3.86 6.05 -26.36
C ASP A 60 3.77 6.48 -27.83
N LYS A 61 3.56 7.78 -28.09
CA LYS A 61 3.55 8.33 -29.47
C LYS A 61 4.85 8.05 -30.23
N LEU A 62 6.01 8.18 -29.58
CA LEU A 62 7.30 7.88 -30.20
C LEU A 62 7.49 6.38 -30.45
N ARG A 63 7.07 5.52 -29.53
CA ARG A 63 7.09 4.05 -29.71
C ARG A 63 6.15 3.60 -30.84
N PHE A 64 4.96 4.19 -30.95
CA PHE A 64 4.05 3.93 -32.07
C PHE A 64 4.64 4.38 -33.40
N ARG A 65 5.29 5.56 -33.45
CA ARG A 65 5.94 6.06 -34.66
C ARG A 65 7.13 5.22 -35.09
N ASP A 66 7.95 4.75 -34.14
CA ASP A 66 9.06 3.83 -34.44
C ASP A 66 8.54 2.49 -34.97
N LYS A 67 7.50 1.92 -34.36
CA LYS A 67 6.86 0.69 -34.86
C LYS A 67 6.25 0.87 -36.25
N ALA A 68 5.61 2.01 -36.51
CA ALA A 68 5.02 2.33 -37.82
C ALA A 68 6.09 2.61 -38.90
N GLY A 69 7.21 3.25 -38.54
CA GLY A 69 8.35 3.46 -39.43
C GLY A 69 9.05 2.15 -39.81
N ILE A 70 9.17 1.22 -38.87
CA ILE A 70 9.67 -0.14 -39.13
C ILE A 70 8.72 -0.90 -40.07
N ILE A 71 7.40 -0.67 -40.03
CA ILE A 71 6.45 -1.30 -40.97
C ILE A 71 6.57 -0.69 -42.38
N ALA A 72 6.87 0.62 -42.49
CA ALA A 72 7.02 1.29 -43.78
C ALA A 72 8.33 0.92 -44.51
N GLU A 73 9.44 0.73 -43.78
CA GLU A 73 10.75 0.42 -44.36
C GLU A 73 10.90 -1.06 -44.76
N ASN A 74 10.09 -1.96 -44.19
CA ASN A 74 10.14 -3.39 -44.50
C ASN A 74 9.27 -3.83 -45.70
N SER A 75 8.58 -2.91 -46.38
CA SER A 75 7.80 -3.23 -47.59
C SER A 75 8.63 -3.22 -48.89
N SER A 76 9.92 -2.90 -48.85
CA SER A 76 10.82 -3.05 -49.99
C SER A 76 12.07 -3.83 -49.60
N LEU A 77 11.95 -5.16 -49.70
CA LEU A 77 12.97 -6.09 -50.20
C LEU A 77 14.37 -6.01 -49.54
N SER A 78 14.66 -6.90 -48.58
CA SER A 78 15.86 -7.76 -48.61
C SER A 78 16.09 -8.48 -47.27
N SER A 79 16.35 -9.78 -47.40
CA SER A 79 16.92 -10.71 -46.43
C SER A 79 18.02 -10.13 -45.53
N SER A 80 17.90 -10.31 -44.21
CA SER A 80 18.92 -11.00 -43.42
C SER A 80 18.43 -11.25 -42.00
N TYR A 81 18.33 -12.53 -41.63
CA TYR A 81 18.30 -12.97 -40.24
C TYR A 81 19.62 -12.56 -39.58
N SER A 82 19.61 -11.49 -38.79
CA SER A 82 20.68 -11.24 -37.83
C SER A 82 20.11 -10.58 -36.57
N SER A 83 20.26 -11.32 -35.48
CA SER A 83 19.90 -11.01 -34.10
C SER A 83 20.71 -9.81 -33.56
N SER A 84 20.52 -8.64 -34.19
CA SER A 84 21.24 -7.42 -33.85
C SER A 84 20.34 -6.49 -33.07
N LYS A 85 20.58 -6.45 -31.76
CA LYS A 85 20.54 -5.26 -30.90
C LYS A 85 19.79 -4.09 -31.56
N ILE A 86 18.45 -4.11 -31.53
CA ILE A 86 17.60 -2.99 -31.97
C ILE A 86 18.12 -1.78 -31.21
N LYS A 87 18.89 -0.91 -31.90
CA LYS A 87 19.42 0.31 -31.31
C LYS A 87 18.21 1.13 -30.93
N LYS A 88 17.83 1.09 -29.64
CA LYS A 88 16.77 1.93 -29.10
C LYS A 88 17.10 3.36 -29.51
N ASN A 89 16.16 4.04 -30.15
CA ASN A 89 16.36 5.41 -30.57
C ASN A 89 16.84 6.24 -29.37
N PRO A 90 17.95 7.01 -29.48
CA PRO A 90 18.53 7.73 -28.34
C PRO A 90 17.53 8.72 -27.72
N LYS A 91 16.55 9.19 -28.51
CA LYS A 91 15.42 10.01 -28.07
C LYS A 91 14.46 9.24 -27.15
N ILE A 92 14.22 7.95 -27.40
CA ILE A 92 13.42 7.07 -26.54
C ILE A 92 14.15 6.80 -25.24
N GLU A 93 15.44 6.46 -25.30
CA GLU A 93 16.24 6.16 -24.11
C GLU A 93 16.33 7.37 -23.16
N THR A 94 16.54 8.57 -23.70
CA THR A 94 16.57 9.81 -22.92
C THR A 94 15.22 10.07 -22.23
N LEU A 95 14.12 9.76 -22.90
CA LEU A 95 12.77 9.97 -22.38
C LEU A 95 12.37 8.89 -21.36
N GLU A 96 12.82 7.65 -21.53
CA GLU A 96 12.72 6.57 -20.52
C GLU A 96 13.48 6.94 -19.24
N ARG A 97 14.71 7.47 -19.36
CA ARG A 97 15.47 7.98 -18.20
C ARG A 97 14.74 9.15 -17.51
N GLY A 98 14.16 10.06 -18.29
CA GLY A 98 13.34 11.16 -17.75
C GLY A 98 12.12 10.68 -16.96
N ILE A 99 11.36 9.72 -17.49
CA ILE A 99 10.22 9.10 -16.80
C ILE A 99 10.66 8.36 -15.54
N THR A 100 11.81 7.68 -15.59
CA THR A 100 12.38 6.97 -14.43
C THR A 100 12.71 7.94 -13.30
N ASN A 101 13.36 9.06 -13.62
CA ASN A 101 13.68 10.11 -12.65
C ASN A 101 12.41 10.76 -12.06
N LEU A 102 11.37 10.99 -12.87
CA LEU A 102 10.08 11.49 -12.39
C LEU A 102 9.40 10.48 -11.44
N ASN A 103 9.39 9.19 -11.80
CA ASN A 103 8.88 8.14 -10.93
C ASN A 103 9.66 8.06 -9.60
N GLN A 104 10.98 8.17 -9.63
CA GLN A 104 11.80 8.18 -8.42
C GLN A 104 11.45 9.36 -7.51
N LYS A 105 11.29 10.57 -8.07
CA LYS A 105 10.86 11.75 -7.29
C LYS A 105 9.47 11.55 -6.67
N ILE A 106 8.52 11.01 -7.44
CA ILE A 106 7.18 10.68 -6.96
C ILE A 106 7.24 9.64 -5.83
N SER A 107 8.06 8.59 -5.98
CA SER A 107 8.23 7.55 -4.97
C SER A 107 8.85 8.09 -3.68
N ILE A 108 9.81 9.02 -3.75
CA ILE A 108 10.37 9.67 -2.57
C ILE A 108 9.30 10.46 -1.81
N ILE A 109 8.45 11.21 -2.52
CA ILE A 109 7.35 11.95 -1.90
C ILE A 109 6.36 10.99 -1.24
N LYS A 110 5.98 9.91 -1.93
CA LYS A 110 5.10 8.86 -1.37
C LYS A 110 5.71 8.18 -0.15
N MET A 111 7.00 7.87 -0.18
CA MET A 111 7.72 7.25 0.93
C MET A 111 7.76 8.16 2.16
N LYS A 112 8.03 9.46 1.98
CA LYS A 112 7.97 10.45 3.07
C LYS A 112 6.59 10.53 3.72
N SER A 113 5.53 10.53 2.90
CA SER A 113 4.15 10.49 3.41
C SER A 113 3.85 9.18 4.16
N GLY A 114 4.33 8.04 3.64
CA GLY A 114 4.19 6.74 4.30
C GLY A 114 4.87 6.68 5.68
N ILE A 115 6.08 7.25 5.80
CA ILE A 115 6.81 7.33 7.08
C ILE A 115 6.01 8.14 8.10
N LEU A 116 5.42 9.27 7.70
CA LEU A 116 4.64 10.09 8.61
C LEU A 116 3.39 9.36 9.13
N VAL A 117 2.71 8.60 8.27
CA VAL A 117 1.60 7.74 8.71
C VAL A 117 2.07 6.64 9.64
N GLY A 118 3.27 6.09 9.41
CA GLY A 118 3.89 5.13 10.33
C GLY A 118 4.12 5.74 11.73
N ILE A 119 4.61 6.97 11.80
CA ILE A 119 4.78 7.70 13.07
C ILE A 119 3.43 7.94 13.76
N LEU A 120 2.42 8.38 12.99
CA LEU A 120 1.06 8.56 13.51
C LEU A 120 0.49 7.25 14.06
N PHE A 121 0.65 6.14 13.33
CA PHE A 121 0.21 4.83 13.76
C PHE A 121 0.93 4.38 15.04
N ALA A 122 2.24 4.61 15.15
CA ALA A 122 3.00 4.32 16.36
C ALA A 122 2.48 5.10 17.58
N MET A 123 2.06 6.37 17.40
CA MET A 123 1.44 7.17 18.47
C MET A 123 0.04 6.66 18.86
N ILE A 124 -0.67 5.99 17.95
CA ILE A 124 -2.00 5.42 18.20
C ILE A 124 -1.91 4.12 19.03
N ILE A 125 -0.82 3.36 18.94
CA ILE A 125 -0.68 2.07 19.67
C ILE A 125 -0.90 2.20 21.19
N PRO A 126 -0.27 3.16 21.91
CA PRO A 126 -0.54 3.36 23.33
C PRO A 126 -1.99 3.74 23.63
N LEU A 127 -2.63 4.52 22.75
CA LEU A 127 -4.04 4.90 22.88
C LEU A 127 -4.96 3.70 22.67
N CYS A 128 -4.61 2.79 21.77
CA CYS A 128 -5.35 1.54 21.59
C CYS A 128 -5.27 0.63 22.83
N ASN A 129 -4.13 0.58 23.52
CA ASN A 129 -4.00 -0.17 24.77
C ASN A 129 -4.94 0.34 25.87
N THR A 130 -5.08 1.66 26.01
CA THR A 130 -5.97 2.26 27.02
C THR A 130 -7.44 2.16 26.63
N LEU A 131 -7.78 2.31 25.34
CA LEU A 131 -9.17 2.27 24.85
C LEU A 131 -9.77 0.87 24.79
N PHE A 132 -8.99 -0.13 24.37
CA PHE A 132 -9.50 -1.49 24.15
C PHE A 132 -9.14 -2.48 25.28
N GLY A 133 -8.24 -2.08 26.17
CA GLY A 133 -7.75 -2.90 27.27
C GLY A 133 -6.75 -3.97 26.83
N GLU A 134 -6.16 -4.64 27.83
CA GLU A 134 -5.03 -5.58 27.69
C GLU A 134 -5.46 -7.05 27.63
N VAL A 135 -6.73 -7.31 27.24
CA VAL A 135 -7.35 -8.64 27.26
C VAL A 135 -7.48 -9.19 25.84
N ALA A 136 -7.32 -10.50 25.67
CA ALA A 136 -7.52 -11.19 24.41
C ALA A 136 -8.96 -11.00 23.89
N ILE A 137 -9.10 -10.61 22.61
CA ILE A 137 -10.42 -10.36 21.99
C ILE A 137 -10.86 -11.55 21.13
N CYS A 138 -9.91 -12.23 20.49
CA CYS A 138 -10.21 -13.41 19.68
C CYS A 138 -9.12 -14.47 19.81
N LYS A 139 -9.50 -15.71 19.50
CA LYS A 139 -8.58 -16.84 19.36
C LYS A 139 -8.42 -17.15 17.89
N LEU A 140 -7.17 -17.31 17.45
CA LEU A 140 -6.86 -17.74 16.10
C LEU A 140 -7.12 -19.25 15.97
N PRO A 141 -7.59 -19.71 14.80
CA PRO A 141 -7.78 -21.14 14.53
C PRO A 141 -6.46 -21.89 14.30
N PHE A 142 -5.32 -21.18 14.24
CA PHE A 142 -3.99 -21.75 14.08
C PHE A 142 -3.02 -21.11 15.08
N GLU A 143 -1.96 -21.83 15.44
CA GLU A 143 -0.89 -21.30 16.28
C GLU A 143 0.06 -20.43 15.42
N PRO A 144 0.14 -19.11 15.65
CA PRO A 144 1.04 -18.26 14.89
C PRO A 144 2.50 -18.62 15.19
N ILE A 145 3.35 -18.58 14.14
CA ILE A 145 4.80 -18.79 14.25
C ILE A 145 5.36 -17.79 15.28
N LYS A 146 6.38 -18.20 16.06
CA LYS A 146 6.95 -17.43 17.18
C LYS A 146 7.23 -15.94 16.88
N MET A 147 7.69 -15.61 15.67
CA MET A 147 7.92 -14.22 15.26
C MET A 147 6.62 -13.42 15.12
N PHE A 148 5.59 -14.01 14.52
CA PHE A 148 4.28 -13.36 14.36
C PHE A 148 3.52 -13.27 15.67
N ARG A 149 3.81 -14.14 16.65
CA ARG A 149 3.21 -14.09 17.98
C ARG A 149 3.43 -12.75 18.68
N LEU A 150 4.60 -12.13 18.50
CA LEU A 150 4.91 -10.79 19.04
C LEU A 150 3.92 -9.73 18.53
N ILE A 151 3.43 -9.90 17.31
CA ILE A 151 2.51 -8.97 16.66
C ILE A 151 1.06 -9.32 17.02
N THR A 152 0.69 -10.60 17.02
CA THR A 152 -0.68 -11.04 17.34
C THR A 152 -1.04 -10.79 18.80
N GLN A 153 -0.07 -10.95 19.71
CA GLN A 153 -0.25 -10.77 21.15
C GLN A 153 0.17 -9.38 21.64
N ALA A 154 0.45 -8.44 20.74
CA ALA A 154 0.87 -7.09 21.11
C ALA A 154 -0.16 -6.41 22.01
N GLY A 155 0.31 -5.89 23.16
CA GLY A 155 -0.51 -5.20 24.16
C GLY A 155 -1.31 -6.10 25.11
N LEU A 156 -1.13 -7.42 25.05
CA LEU A 156 -1.72 -8.35 26.01
C LEU A 156 -0.83 -8.51 27.25
N LYS A 157 -1.44 -8.47 28.44
CA LYS A 157 -0.74 -8.69 29.72
C LYS A 157 -0.59 -10.18 30.05
N SER A 158 -1.56 -10.99 29.64
CA SER A 158 -1.54 -12.45 29.76
C SER A 158 -2.10 -13.07 28.49
N ALA A 159 -1.28 -13.80 27.73
CA ALA A 159 -1.66 -14.33 26.42
C ALA A 159 -1.40 -15.84 26.33
N SER A 160 -2.38 -16.57 25.83
CA SER A 160 -2.26 -17.98 25.42
C SER A 160 -1.70 -18.07 24.01
N LEU A 161 -1.17 -19.24 23.62
CA LEU A 161 -0.50 -19.48 22.32
C LEU A 161 -1.30 -18.99 21.09
N ASN A 162 -2.63 -19.05 21.16
CA ASN A 162 -3.55 -18.75 20.05
C ASN A 162 -4.32 -17.43 20.24
N ASP A 163 -4.02 -16.63 21.26
CA ASP A 163 -4.75 -15.40 21.53
C ASP A 163 -4.31 -14.25 20.61
N ALA A 164 -5.26 -13.43 20.18
CA ALA A 164 -5.02 -12.16 19.51
C ALA A 164 -5.53 -10.97 20.33
N GLY A 165 -4.67 -9.96 20.40
CA GLY A 165 -4.95 -8.70 21.05
C GLY A 165 -5.75 -7.73 20.17
N SER A 166 -6.29 -6.72 20.83
CA SER A 166 -7.03 -5.62 20.21
C SER A 166 -6.18 -4.85 19.19
N ILE A 167 -4.91 -4.58 19.49
CA ILE A 167 -3.98 -3.86 18.61
C ILE A 167 -3.76 -4.61 17.30
N PHE A 168 -3.65 -5.94 17.35
CA PHE A 168 -3.45 -6.74 16.16
C PHE A 168 -4.62 -6.58 15.18
N ILE A 169 -5.85 -6.74 15.68
CA ILE A 169 -7.07 -6.59 14.89
C ILE A 169 -7.22 -5.16 14.39
N PHE A 170 -6.97 -4.17 15.24
CA PHE A 170 -6.96 -2.76 14.87
C PHE A 170 -5.98 -2.48 13.72
N GLY A 171 -4.73 -2.95 13.83
CA GLY A 171 -3.69 -2.73 12.84
C GLY A 171 -4.00 -3.38 11.49
N GLN A 172 -4.51 -4.61 11.51
CA GLN A 172 -4.95 -5.30 10.30
C GLN A 172 -6.12 -4.57 9.62
N ALA A 173 -7.15 -4.21 10.38
CA ALA A 173 -8.29 -3.46 9.87
C ALA A 173 -7.88 -2.08 9.34
N PHE A 174 -7.05 -1.34 10.08
CA PHE A 174 -6.53 -0.03 9.70
C PHE A 174 -5.79 -0.08 8.35
N MET A 175 -4.88 -1.06 8.18
CA MET A 175 -4.14 -1.21 6.92
C MET A 175 -5.04 -1.64 5.77
N ALA A 176 -5.98 -2.57 6.01
CA ALA A 176 -6.93 -3.00 5.00
C ALA A 176 -7.80 -1.84 4.49
N PHE A 177 -8.39 -1.05 5.40
CA PHE A 177 -9.18 0.13 5.04
C PHE A 177 -8.33 1.19 4.35
N ARG A 178 -7.12 1.45 4.84
CA ARG A 178 -6.19 2.40 4.20
C ARG A 178 -5.92 2.02 2.75
N MET A 179 -5.61 0.76 2.47
CA MET A 179 -5.40 0.29 1.09
C MET A 179 -6.66 0.45 0.22
N ALA A 180 -7.83 0.16 0.78
CA ALA A 180 -9.10 0.32 0.08
C ALA A 180 -9.41 1.79 -0.25
N ILE A 181 -9.22 2.70 0.72
CA ILE A 181 -9.44 4.15 0.53
C ILE A 181 -8.44 4.70 -0.48
N GLN A 182 -7.16 4.34 -0.38
CA GLN A 182 -6.15 4.78 -1.35
C GLN A 182 -6.48 4.31 -2.75
N LYS A 183 -6.94 3.06 -2.91
CA LYS A 183 -7.41 2.58 -4.20
C LYS A 183 -8.61 3.41 -4.68
N ALA A 184 -9.60 3.68 -3.82
CA ALA A 184 -10.78 4.46 -4.19
C ALA A 184 -10.45 5.92 -4.58
N VAL A 185 -9.60 6.60 -3.82
CA VAL A 185 -9.23 8.01 -4.01
C VAL A 185 -8.23 8.19 -5.15
N TYR A 186 -7.25 7.28 -5.27
CA TYR A 186 -6.17 7.37 -6.26
C TYR A 186 -6.37 6.45 -7.48
N LEU A 187 -7.58 5.93 -7.70
CA LEU A 187 -7.95 5.14 -8.88
C LEU A 187 -7.72 5.90 -10.20
N ASP A 188 -7.52 7.23 -10.15
CA ASP A 188 -7.09 8.05 -11.30
C ASP A 188 -5.56 8.17 -11.45
N SER A 189 -4.78 8.01 -10.36
CA SER A 189 -3.30 8.10 -10.37
C SER A 189 -2.62 6.79 -10.79
N SER A 190 -3.28 5.64 -10.61
CA SER A 190 -2.74 4.29 -10.85
C SER A 190 -3.17 3.65 -12.18
N SER A 191 -3.76 4.39 -13.11
CA SER A 191 -3.96 3.90 -14.50
C SER A 191 -2.63 3.62 -15.24
N SER A 192 -1.48 3.91 -14.62
CA SER A 192 -0.17 3.50 -15.12
C SER A 192 0.38 2.19 -14.55
N PHE A 193 -0.20 1.59 -13.51
CA PHE A 193 0.28 0.30 -12.99
C PHE A 193 -0.43 -0.90 -13.64
N SER A 194 -1.59 -0.68 -14.31
CA SER A 194 -2.30 -1.70 -15.08
C SER A 194 -1.70 -1.98 -16.47
N ARG A 195 -0.55 -1.37 -16.80
CA ARG A 195 0.19 -1.59 -18.05
C ARG A 195 1.66 -1.96 -17.78
N ILE A 196 1.86 -2.90 -16.87
CA ILE A 196 3.07 -3.73 -16.81
C ILE A 196 2.61 -5.16 -17.06
#